data_AF-A0A812T0R4-F1
#
_entry.id   AF-A0A812T0R4-F1
#
_cell.length_a   1.000
_cell.length_b   1.000
_cell.length_c   1.000
_cell.angle_alpha   90.00
_cell.angle_beta   90.00
_cell.angle_gamma   90.00
#
_symmetry.space_group_name_H-M   'P 1'
#
loop_
_entity.id
_entity.type
_entity.pdbx_description
1 polymer ?
#
loop_
_entity_poly.entity_id
_entity_poly.type
_entity_poly.pdbx_seq_one_letter_code
_entity_poly.pdbx_strand_id
1 'polypeptide(L)'
;WLFGEWEISSRPVAFCEPLGPRFLDDATRAGIREDFEGTEPAKPLKWKSRFYWQVLDQTGEVRPRAPSFPSGLLLASPSLAAGCLEKVVQYRAYNAGQEISAFLKQSVPRVVAEADPRVQPLQISVSFPVETEDEELIRSVTLKLEACRTQQVQETEFISSELFHQKIFTDGELDSEGDFEVLNAYTLLEPGRVAVRNRVAKYLIPADDLYKEADSRAVSWADYEWELRRLSTCIDTPYGQECATSQEGQGDARC
;
A
#
# COMPACT_ATOMS: atom_id res chain seq x y z
N TRP A 1 -17.28 -1.85 5.91
CA TRP A 1 -17.06 -3.28 5.60
C TRP A 1 -15.57 -3.67 5.55
N LEU A 2 -14.60 -2.82 5.18
CA LEU A 2 -13.17 -3.24 5.12
C LEU A 2 -12.49 -3.53 6.48
N PHE A 3 -12.96 -2.98 7.60
CA PHE A 3 -12.32 -3.20 8.91
C PHE A 3 -12.16 -4.69 9.22
N GLY A 4 -10.98 -5.11 9.70
CA GLY A 4 -10.72 -6.49 10.13
C GLY A 4 -9.39 -7.04 9.62
N GLU A 5 -9.15 -8.32 9.89
CA GLU A 5 -8.07 -9.09 9.31
C GLU A 5 -8.61 -9.92 8.13
N TRP A 6 -7.83 -9.95 7.05
CA TRP A 6 -8.19 -10.55 5.78
C TRP A 6 -7.07 -11.43 5.27
N GLU A 7 -7.44 -12.52 4.61
CA GLU A 7 -6.55 -13.25 3.72
C GLU A 7 -6.71 -12.66 2.33
N ILE A 8 -5.60 -12.21 1.75
CA ILE A 8 -5.52 -11.72 0.38
C ILE A 8 -5.03 -12.87 -0.50
N SER A 9 -5.65 -13.03 -1.66
CA SER A 9 -5.17 -13.87 -2.76
C SER A 9 -4.98 -12.98 -3.99
N SER A 10 -3.72 -12.76 -4.39
CA SER A 10 -3.36 -11.88 -5.50
C SER A 10 -2.92 -12.65 -6.73
N ARG A 11 -3.35 -12.19 -7.89
CA ARG A 11 -2.90 -12.68 -9.20
C ARG A 11 -2.37 -11.52 -10.04
N PRO A 12 -1.20 -11.67 -10.70
CA PRO A 12 -0.74 -10.70 -11.69
C PRO A 12 -1.70 -10.69 -12.88
N VAL A 13 -1.95 -9.50 -13.45
CA VAL A 13 -2.84 -9.31 -14.60
C VAL A 13 -2.09 -8.75 -15.79
N ALA A 14 -1.37 -7.65 -15.60
CA ALA A 14 -0.63 -7.00 -16.67
C ALA A 14 0.55 -6.20 -16.12
N PHE A 15 1.60 -6.10 -16.92
CA PHE A 15 2.69 -5.17 -16.72
C PHE A 15 2.80 -4.24 -17.93
N CYS A 16 3.10 -2.96 -17.70
CA CYS A 16 3.23 -1.98 -18.76
C CYS A 16 4.39 -1.01 -18.52
N GLU A 17 5.05 -0.64 -19.62
CA GLU A 17 6.15 0.33 -19.69
C GLU A 17 5.73 1.48 -20.63
N PRO A 18 4.84 2.39 -20.21
CA PRO A 18 4.23 3.40 -21.08
C PRO A 18 5.22 4.33 -21.79
N LEU A 19 6.38 4.58 -21.17
CA LEU A 19 7.43 5.46 -21.71
C LEU A 19 8.56 4.67 -22.39
N GLY A 20 8.43 3.34 -22.43
CA GLY A 20 9.41 2.42 -23.01
C GLY A 20 10.46 1.93 -22.00
N PRO A 21 11.20 0.87 -22.36
CA PRO A 21 12.02 0.08 -21.44
C PRO A 21 13.28 0.81 -20.92
N ARG A 22 13.67 1.95 -21.52
CA ARG A 22 14.84 2.73 -21.07
C ARG A 22 14.65 3.45 -19.75
N PHE A 23 13.40 3.56 -19.28
CA PHE A 23 13.05 4.21 -18.02
C PHE A 23 13.09 3.23 -16.83
N LEU A 24 13.43 1.96 -17.09
CA LEU A 24 13.64 0.93 -16.07
C LEU A 24 15.02 0.31 -16.23
N ASP A 25 15.71 0.12 -15.12
CA ASP A 25 16.93 -0.67 -15.10
C ASP A 25 16.65 -2.16 -15.40
N ASP A 26 17.67 -2.86 -15.90
CA ASP A 26 17.54 -4.24 -16.35
C ASP A 26 17.14 -5.20 -15.20
N ALA A 27 17.56 -4.91 -13.97
CA ALA A 27 17.25 -5.74 -12.79
C ALA A 27 15.77 -5.64 -12.42
N THR A 28 15.21 -4.43 -12.38
CA THR A 28 13.78 -4.17 -12.18
C THR A 28 12.96 -4.88 -13.26
N ARG A 29 13.36 -4.78 -14.54
CA ARG A 29 12.64 -5.49 -15.61
C ARG A 29 12.73 -7.00 -15.46
N ALA A 30 13.89 -7.54 -15.11
CA ALA A 30 14.07 -8.98 -14.94
C ALA A 30 13.16 -9.56 -13.85
N GLY A 31 13.09 -8.91 -12.69
CA GLY A 31 12.20 -9.33 -11.60
C GLY A 31 10.71 -9.28 -11.99
N ILE A 32 10.30 -8.23 -12.71
CA ILE A 32 8.91 -8.12 -13.18
C ILE A 32 8.58 -9.19 -14.23
N ARG A 33 9.50 -9.51 -15.15
CA ARG A 33 9.25 -10.57 -16.14
C ARG A 33 9.05 -11.94 -15.50
N GLU A 34 9.77 -12.24 -14.41
CA GLU A 34 9.57 -13.49 -13.67
C GLU A 34 8.12 -13.62 -13.16
N ASP A 35 7.55 -12.52 -12.67
CA ASP A 35 6.20 -12.49 -12.11
C ASP A 35 5.09 -12.53 -13.18
N PHE A 36 5.33 -11.97 -14.37
CA PHE A 36 4.29 -11.74 -15.39
C PHE A 36 4.42 -12.58 -16.67
N GLU A 37 5.62 -13.04 -17.05
CA GLU A 37 5.90 -13.69 -18.34
C GLU A 37 6.21 -15.20 -18.21
N GLY A 38 6.07 -15.77 -17.01
CA GLY A 38 6.19 -17.21 -16.79
C GLY A 38 5.24 -18.03 -17.68
N THR A 39 5.71 -19.18 -18.19
CA THR A 39 4.93 -20.05 -19.09
C THR A 39 3.75 -20.76 -18.43
N GLU A 40 3.67 -20.73 -17.09
CA GLU A 40 2.53 -21.22 -16.32
C GLU A 40 1.79 -20.04 -15.65
N PRO A 41 0.46 -20.08 -15.51
CA PRO A 41 -0.28 -19.08 -14.76
C PRO A 41 0.33 -18.97 -13.36
N ALA A 42 0.86 -17.80 -13.00
CA ALA A 42 1.45 -17.59 -11.69
C ALA A 42 0.44 -18.01 -10.61
N LYS A 43 0.85 -18.95 -9.75
CA LYS A 43 0.01 -19.36 -8.61
C LYS A 43 -0.30 -18.12 -7.78
N PRO A 44 -1.56 -17.94 -7.32
CA PRO A 44 -1.90 -16.77 -6.54
C PRO A 44 -1.04 -16.66 -5.29
N LEU A 45 -0.45 -15.48 -5.09
CA LEU A 45 0.26 -15.16 -3.85
C LEU A 45 -0.77 -14.90 -2.76
N LYS A 46 -0.49 -15.40 -1.55
CA LYS A 46 -1.40 -15.25 -0.42
C LYS A 46 -0.70 -14.65 0.79
N TRP A 47 -1.35 -13.69 1.43
CA TRP A 47 -0.86 -13.07 2.66
C TRP A 47 -2.01 -12.59 3.52
N LYS A 48 -1.71 -12.22 4.77
CA LYS A 48 -2.67 -11.58 5.66
C LYS A 48 -2.54 -10.07 5.59
N SER A 49 -3.66 -9.38 5.66
CA SER A 49 -3.70 -7.92 5.69
C SER A 49 -4.71 -7.44 6.73
N ARG A 50 -4.40 -6.34 7.40
CA ARG A 50 -5.23 -5.71 8.41
C ARG A 50 -5.64 -4.33 7.96
N PHE A 51 -6.90 -4.02 8.24
CA PHE A 51 -7.54 -2.75 7.94
C PHE A 51 -8.25 -2.29 9.21
N TYR A 52 -8.06 -1.04 9.61
CA TYR A 52 -8.63 -0.51 10.84
C TYR A 52 -9.17 0.91 10.68
N TRP A 53 -10.07 1.32 11.56
CA TRP A 53 -10.60 2.68 11.54
C TRP A 53 -9.57 3.60 12.18
N GLN A 54 -9.21 4.68 11.50
CA GLN A 54 -8.56 5.77 12.21
C GLN A 54 -9.63 6.55 12.97
N VAL A 55 -9.94 6.12 14.19
CA VAL A 55 -10.51 7.02 15.20
C VAL A 55 -9.46 7.15 16.29
N LEU A 56 -8.57 8.13 16.13
CA LEU A 56 -7.66 8.50 17.20
C LEU A 56 -7.64 10.02 17.36
N ASP A 57 -8.73 10.55 17.89
CA ASP A 57 -8.66 11.74 18.74
C ASP A 57 -8.92 11.32 20.20
N GLN A 58 -7.87 11.21 21.01
CA GLN A 58 -8.06 11.27 22.47
C GLN A 58 -8.37 12.72 22.94
N THR A 59 -8.64 13.67 22.03
CA THR A 59 -8.78 15.10 22.35
C THR A 59 -9.93 15.86 21.66
N GLY A 60 -10.80 15.24 20.86
CA GLY A 60 -12.09 15.89 20.49
C GLY A 60 -12.03 17.09 19.53
N GLU A 61 -10.92 17.40 18.87
CA GLU A 61 -10.86 18.48 17.85
C GLU A 61 -10.20 18.01 16.55
N VAL A 62 -11.00 17.97 15.48
CA VAL A 62 -10.53 17.86 14.10
C VAL A 62 -10.10 19.25 13.64
N ARG A 63 -8.81 19.45 13.37
CA ARG A 63 -8.34 20.58 12.56
C ARG A 63 -7.64 20.07 11.30
N PRO A 64 -8.18 20.33 10.10
CA PRO A 64 -7.45 20.08 8.87
C PRO A 64 -6.30 21.09 8.77
N ARG A 65 -5.07 20.61 8.93
CA ARG A 65 -3.89 21.36 8.45
C ARG A 65 -3.74 21.05 6.96
N ALA A 66 -4.01 22.05 6.13
CA ALA A 66 -3.79 21.97 4.70
C ALA A 66 -2.34 21.57 4.40
N PRO A 67 -2.09 20.61 3.47
CA PRO A 67 -0.75 20.39 2.97
C PRO A 67 -0.32 21.57 2.10
N SER A 68 0.78 22.21 2.48
CA SER A 68 1.48 23.18 1.67
C SER A 68 2.31 22.45 0.61
N PHE A 69 1.83 22.39 -0.62
CA PHE A 69 2.67 22.14 -1.79
C PHE A 69 2.30 23.08 -2.95
N PRO A 70 3.30 23.55 -3.72
CA PRO A 70 3.11 24.56 -4.75
C PRO A 70 2.43 23.97 -5.99
N SER A 71 1.46 24.74 -6.47
CA SER A 71 0.56 24.48 -7.58
C SER A 71 1.26 24.17 -8.90
N GLY A 72 0.78 23.14 -9.58
CA GLY A 72 1.01 22.93 -11.01
C GLY A 72 0.14 21.77 -11.49
N LEU A 73 -0.99 22.09 -12.10
CA LEU A 73 -2.06 21.18 -12.53
C LEU A 73 -2.83 20.46 -11.41
N LEU A 74 -3.91 21.10 -10.96
CA LEU A 74 -5.26 20.49 -10.93
C LEU A 74 -6.24 21.63 -10.59
N LEU A 75 -7.01 22.03 -11.60
CA LEU A 75 -8.02 23.07 -11.49
C LEU A 75 -9.14 22.64 -10.53
N ALA A 76 -9.39 23.52 -9.56
CA ALA A 76 -10.68 23.81 -8.93
C ALA A 76 -11.44 22.68 -8.22
N SER A 77 -11.15 22.51 -6.92
CA SER A 77 -12.16 22.62 -5.85
C SER A 77 -11.48 22.72 -4.48
N PRO A 78 -11.76 23.73 -3.64
CA PRO A 78 -11.13 23.92 -2.32
C PRO A 78 -11.48 22.84 -1.27
N SER A 79 -12.33 21.88 -1.61
CA SER A 79 -12.75 20.79 -0.71
C SER A 79 -11.87 19.53 -0.80
N LEU A 80 -10.80 19.54 -1.60
CA LEU A 80 -10.00 18.34 -1.91
C LEU A 80 -8.74 18.16 -1.03
N ALA A 81 -8.57 18.97 0.00
CA ALA A 81 -7.55 18.77 1.04
C ALA A 81 -8.11 18.03 2.28
N ALA A 82 -9.21 17.28 2.12
CA ALA A 82 -9.72 16.41 3.17
C ALA A 82 -8.77 15.21 3.32
N GLY A 83 -8.11 15.13 4.48
CA GLY A 83 -7.02 14.21 4.75
C GLY A 83 -7.41 12.74 4.65
N CYS A 84 -6.41 11.90 4.43
CA CYS A 84 -6.55 10.44 4.40
C CYS A 84 -6.99 9.77 5.71
N LEU A 85 -7.39 10.56 6.70
CA LEU A 85 -7.50 10.16 8.09
C LEU A 85 -8.96 9.97 8.55
N GLU A 86 -9.94 10.15 7.66
CA GLU A 86 -11.36 10.05 8.01
C GLU A 86 -11.98 8.65 7.81
N LYS A 87 -11.26 7.67 7.22
CA LYS A 87 -11.80 6.35 6.87
C LYS A 87 -10.76 5.23 7.03
N VAL A 88 -11.21 3.98 6.89
CA VAL A 88 -10.42 2.74 7.05
C VAL A 88 -9.01 2.89 6.46
N VAL A 89 -7.99 2.72 7.31
CA VAL A 89 -6.58 2.73 6.94
C VAL A 89 -6.02 1.31 6.93
N GLN A 90 -5.07 1.08 6.03
CA GLN A 90 -4.26 -0.13 6.06
C GLN A 90 -3.33 -0.10 7.27
N TYR A 91 -3.17 -1.24 7.95
CA TYR A 91 -2.07 -1.42 8.89
C TYR A 91 -0.80 -1.72 8.11
N ARG A 92 -0.18 -0.65 7.61
CA ARG A 92 0.88 -0.73 6.62
C ARG A 92 2.12 -1.48 7.09
N ALA A 93 2.58 -1.31 8.33
CA ALA A 93 3.76 -2.05 8.77
C ALA A 93 3.52 -3.56 8.88
N TYR A 94 2.36 -3.96 9.42
CA TYR A 94 1.94 -5.36 9.43
C TYR A 94 1.79 -5.89 8.00
N ASN A 95 1.05 -5.17 7.14
CA ASN A 95 0.76 -5.58 5.77
C ASN A 95 2.04 -5.70 4.93
N ALA A 96 2.96 -4.73 5.01
CA ALA A 96 4.23 -4.75 4.30
C ALA A 96 5.09 -5.96 4.71
N GLY A 97 5.13 -6.31 6.00
CA GLY A 97 5.81 -7.52 6.46
C GLY A 97 5.20 -8.79 5.87
N GLN A 98 3.87 -8.90 5.84
CA GLN A 98 3.16 -10.05 5.27
C GLN A 98 3.31 -10.13 3.74
N GLU A 99 3.29 -9.00 3.04
CA GLU A 99 3.51 -8.91 1.59
C GLU A 99 4.92 -9.33 1.22
N ILE A 100 5.94 -8.79 1.89
CA ILE A 100 7.34 -9.16 1.65
C ILE A 100 7.55 -10.66 1.86
N SER A 101 6.98 -11.25 2.91
CA SER A 101 7.03 -12.72 3.10
C SER A 101 6.45 -13.49 1.93
N ALA A 102 5.29 -13.05 1.43
CA ALA A 102 4.60 -13.75 0.36
C ALA A 102 5.33 -13.64 -0.98
N PHE A 103 5.80 -12.45 -1.33
CA PHE A 103 6.52 -12.20 -2.59
C PHE A 103 7.93 -12.82 -2.58
N LEU A 104 8.68 -12.68 -1.48
CA LEU A 104 10.03 -13.23 -1.39
C LEU A 104 10.08 -14.70 -0.97
N LYS A 105 8.95 -15.30 -0.60
CA LYS A 105 8.85 -16.69 -0.09
C LYS A 105 9.74 -16.95 1.13
N GLN A 106 9.98 -15.93 1.94
CA GLN A 106 10.81 -15.97 3.14
C GLN A 106 9.98 -15.99 4.43
N SER A 107 10.60 -16.38 5.55
CA SER A 107 9.99 -16.26 6.88
C SER A 107 9.70 -14.78 7.21
N VAL A 108 8.72 -14.54 8.09
CA VAL A 108 8.20 -13.19 8.34
C VAL A 108 9.31 -12.20 8.72
N PRO A 109 9.54 -11.13 7.92
CA PRO A 109 10.55 -10.13 8.19
C PRO A 109 10.46 -9.62 9.62
N ARG A 110 11.60 -9.21 10.19
CA ARG A 110 11.56 -8.34 11.36
C ARG A 110 11.11 -6.96 10.88
N VAL A 111 9.85 -6.62 11.15
CA VAL A 111 9.38 -5.22 11.07
C VAL A 111 10.10 -4.46 12.17
N VAL A 112 11.01 -3.56 11.81
CA VAL A 112 11.92 -2.91 12.76
C VAL A 112 11.29 -1.65 13.36
N ALA A 113 10.46 -0.93 12.59
CA ALA A 113 9.76 0.25 13.10
C ALA A 113 8.53 0.62 12.26
N GLU A 114 7.45 0.97 12.94
CA GLU A 114 6.37 1.82 12.40
C GLU A 114 6.36 3.09 13.25
N ALA A 115 6.56 4.25 12.63
CA ALA A 115 6.27 5.51 13.30
C ALA A 115 4.77 5.57 13.63
N ASP A 116 4.40 6.21 14.76
CA ASP A 116 2.99 6.36 15.12
C ASP A 116 2.18 6.91 13.92
N PRO A 117 1.18 6.20 13.38
CA PRO A 117 0.42 6.63 12.21
C PRO A 117 -0.39 7.92 12.45
N ARG A 118 -0.45 8.41 13.69
CA ARG A 118 -1.00 9.72 14.08
C ARG A 118 0.00 10.86 13.96
N VAL A 119 1.31 10.57 13.93
CA VAL A 119 2.39 11.55 13.86
C VAL A 119 2.98 11.51 12.45
N GLN A 120 2.64 12.50 11.62
CA GLN A 120 3.17 12.57 10.26
C GLN A 120 4.65 12.96 10.22
N PRO A 121 5.42 12.47 9.23
CA PRO A 121 5.03 11.47 8.22
C PRO A 121 5.22 10.02 8.71
N LEU A 122 4.25 9.14 8.40
CA LEU A 122 4.34 7.70 8.66
C LEU A 122 5.51 7.11 7.86
N GLN A 123 6.49 6.58 8.57
CA GLN A 123 7.61 5.83 8.02
C GLN A 123 7.54 4.39 8.50
N ILE A 124 7.72 3.46 7.57
CA ILE A 124 7.75 2.03 7.80
C ILE A 124 9.12 1.53 7.38
N SER A 125 9.78 0.80 8.25
CA SER A 125 11.04 0.14 7.92
C SER A 125 10.94 -1.35 8.20
N VAL A 126 11.15 -2.16 7.16
CA VAL A 126 11.13 -3.62 7.21
C VAL A 126 12.52 -4.13 6.85
N SER A 127 13.07 -5.01 7.67
CA SER A 127 14.37 -5.63 7.41
C SER A 127 14.25 -7.15 7.38
N PHE A 128 14.93 -7.78 6.43
CA PHE A 128 14.90 -9.22 6.23
C PHE A 128 16.25 -9.72 5.69
N PRO A 129 16.65 -10.96 6.03
CA PRO A 129 17.86 -11.55 5.50
C PRO A 129 17.71 -11.90 4.02
N VAL A 130 18.78 -11.73 3.26
CA VAL A 130 18.88 -12.16 1.87
C VAL A 130 20.13 -13.00 1.73
N GLU A 131 19.97 -14.26 1.31
CA GLU A 131 21.09 -15.16 1.05
C GLU A 131 21.72 -14.81 -0.30
N THR A 132 23.04 -14.63 -0.30
CA THR A 132 23.87 -14.66 -1.51
C THR A 132 24.70 -15.94 -1.53
N GLU A 133 25.38 -16.25 -2.64
CA GLU A 133 26.20 -17.47 -2.74
C GLU A 133 27.29 -17.56 -1.64
N ASP A 134 27.73 -16.43 -1.10
CA ASP A 134 28.87 -16.33 -0.19
C ASP A 134 28.51 -15.85 1.23
N GLU A 135 27.46 -15.02 1.42
CA GLU A 135 27.15 -14.38 2.70
C GLU A 135 25.63 -14.16 2.93
N GLU A 136 25.22 -14.10 4.20
CA GLU A 136 23.87 -13.65 4.62
C GLU A 136 23.89 -12.13 4.80
N LEU A 137 23.21 -11.40 3.90
CA LEU A 137 23.12 -9.94 3.93
C LEU A 137 21.78 -9.52 4.55
N ILE A 138 21.71 -8.29 5.09
CA ILE A 138 20.46 -7.71 5.59
C ILE A 138 19.95 -6.68 4.60
N ARG A 139 18.80 -6.96 3.99
CA ARG A 139 18.08 -5.99 3.17
C ARG A 139 17.06 -5.24 4.02
N SER A 140 17.03 -3.93 3.88
CA SER A 140 16.10 -3.03 4.58
C SER A 140 15.34 -2.17 3.59
N VAL A 141 14.02 -2.19 3.69
CA VAL A 141 13.12 -1.36 2.87
C VAL A 141 12.48 -0.32 3.77
N THR A 142 12.70 0.95 3.45
CA THR A 142 12.03 2.08 4.10
C THR A 142 11.00 2.66 3.16
N LEU A 143 9.77 2.80 3.65
CA LEU A 143 8.64 3.41 2.96
C LEU A 143 8.19 4.63 3.75
N LYS A 144 8.19 5.79 3.10
CA LYS A 144 7.63 7.03 3.65
C LYS A 144 6.39 7.39 2.87
N LEU A 145 5.25 7.53 3.57
CA LEU A 145 4.01 7.96 2.94
C LEU A 145 4.07 9.46 2.64
N GLU A 146 4.13 9.83 1.35
CA GLU A 146 4.20 11.23 0.90
C GLU A 146 2.81 11.81 0.67
N ALA A 147 1.92 11.03 0.08
CA ALA A 147 0.55 11.42 -0.16
C ALA A 147 -0.39 10.22 -0.07
N CYS A 148 -1.62 10.49 0.30
CA CYS A 148 -2.67 9.49 0.32
C CYS A 148 -3.99 10.16 -0.05
N ARG A 149 -4.84 9.43 -0.78
CA ARG A 149 -6.20 9.84 -1.13
C ARG A 149 -7.13 8.65 -0.99
N THR A 150 -8.35 8.91 -0.53
CA THR A 150 -9.41 7.91 -0.50
C THR A 150 -10.71 8.51 -1.01
N GLN A 151 -11.55 7.68 -1.62
CA GLN A 151 -12.84 8.08 -2.13
C GLN A 151 -13.84 6.94 -1.97
N GLN A 152 -14.98 7.22 -1.34
CA GLN A 152 -16.14 6.35 -1.46
C GLN A 152 -16.84 6.67 -2.77
N VAL A 153 -17.01 5.68 -3.64
CA VAL A 153 -17.71 5.85 -4.93
C VAL A 153 -19.20 5.56 -4.77
N GLN A 154 -19.52 4.42 -4.16
CA GLN A 154 -20.85 3.99 -3.76
C GLN A 154 -20.74 3.13 -2.49
N GLU A 155 -21.84 2.70 -1.87
CA GLU A 155 -21.81 1.96 -0.60
C GLU A 155 -20.90 0.71 -0.63
N THR A 156 -20.88 0.02 -1.77
CA THR A 156 -20.10 -1.19 -2.01
C THR A 156 -18.73 -0.93 -2.67
N GLU A 157 -18.39 0.31 -3.04
CA GLU A 157 -17.15 0.62 -3.75
C GLU A 157 -16.35 1.74 -3.11
N PHE A 158 -15.06 1.47 -2.98
CA PHE A 158 -14.10 2.35 -2.34
C PHE A 158 -12.81 2.37 -3.16
N ILE A 159 -12.20 3.54 -3.30
CA ILE A 159 -10.93 3.71 -3.99
C ILE A 159 -9.92 4.32 -3.01
N SER A 160 -8.69 3.80 -3.02
CA SER A 160 -7.54 4.45 -2.38
C SER A 160 -6.38 4.62 -3.34
N SER A 161 -5.57 5.65 -3.10
CA SER A 161 -4.29 5.90 -3.75
C SER A 161 -3.30 6.32 -2.66
N GLU A 162 -2.13 5.69 -2.65
CA GLU A 162 -1.09 5.92 -1.66
C GLU A 162 0.26 6.05 -2.36
N LEU A 163 0.86 7.24 -2.28
CA LEU A 163 2.18 7.54 -2.83
C LEU A 163 3.23 7.36 -1.74
N PHE A 164 4.18 6.48 -2.00
CA PHE A 164 5.30 6.20 -1.14
C PHE A 164 6.61 6.61 -1.79
N HIS A 165 7.47 7.21 -0.97
CA HIS A 165 8.89 7.32 -1.27
C HIS A 165 9.61 6.12 -0.65
N GLN A 166 10.33 5.36 -1.46
CA GLN A 166 11.01 4.14 -1.08
C GLN A 166 12.52 4.30 -1.10
N LYS A 167 13.18 3.77 -0.07
CA LYS A 167 14.63 3.52 -0.06
C LYS A 167 14.89 2.06 0.27
N ILE A 168 15.72 1.41 -0.52
CA ILE A 168 16.16 0.03 -0.31
C ILE A 168 17.65 0.05 0.01
N PHE A 169 18.02 -0.58 1.11
CA PHE A 169 19.39 -0.73 1.55
C PHE A 169 19.78 -2.21 1.63
N THR A 170 21.01 -2.55 1.31
CA THR A 170 21.62 -3.85 1.62
C THR A 170 22.88 -3.59 2.46
N ASP A 171 22.93 -4.15 3.67
CA ASP A 171 24.00 -3.92 4.65
C ASP A 171 24.34 -2.45 4.92
N GLY A 172 23.32 -1.60 4.83
CA GLY A 172 23.42 -0.15 5.08
C GLY A 172 23.83 0.67 3.85
N GLU A 173 24.20 0.03 2.75
CA GLU A 173 24.42 0.72 1.46
C GLU A 173 23.10 0.90 0.72
N LEU A 174 22.89 2.07 0.11
CA LEU A 174 21.67 2.38 -0.64
C LEU A 174 21.73 1.71 -2.02
N ASP A 175 20.86 0.73 -2.25
CA ASP A 175 20.75 0.02 -3.53
C ASP A 175 19.86 0.77 -4.53
N SER A 176 18.73 1.27 -4.04
CA SER A 176 17.68 1.85 -4.88
C SER A 176 16.85 2.85 -4.11
N GLU A 177 16.45 3.92 -4.79
CA GLU A 177 15.52 4.93 -4.31
C GLU A 177 14.50 5.25 -5.40
N GLY A 178 13.26 5.52 -5.03
CA GLY A 178 12.23 5.84 -6.01
C GLY A 178 10.88 6.09 -5.39
N ASP A 179 9.96 6.64 -6.19
CA ASP A 179 8.58 6.85 -5.79
C ASP A 179 7.69 5.79 -6.44
N PHE A 180 6.73 5.27 -5.68
CA PHE A 180 5.69 4.42 -6.23
C PHE A 180 4.32 4.73 -5.63
N GLU A 181 3.28 4.54 -6.43
CA GLU A 181 1.90 4.74 -6.02
C GLU A 181 1.15 3.41 -6.06
N VAL A 182 0.48 3.09 -4.95
CA VAL A 182 -0.42 1.95 -4.85
C VAL A 182 -1.84 2.46 -4.97
N LEU A 183 -2.52 2.06 -6.06
CA LEU A 183 -3.92 2.36 -6.30
C LEU A 183 -4.75 1.10 -6.10
N ASN A 184 -5.82 1.22 -5.32
CA ASN A 184 -6.74 0.11 -5.08
C ASN A 184 -8.17 0.57 -5.36
N ALA A 185 -8.88 -0.20 -6.18
CA ALA A 185 -10.32 -0.09 -6.34
C ALA A 185 -10.99 -1.33 -5.74
N TYR A 186 -11.60 -1.16 -4.58
CA TYR A 186 -12.26 -2.20 -3.80
C TYR A 186 -13.75 -2.28 -4.13
N THR A 187 -14.27 -3.50 -4.20
CA THR A 187 -15.69 -3.80 -4.42
C THR A 187 -16.15 -4.87 -3.44
N LEU A 188 -17.09 -4.53 -2.56
CA LEU A 188 -17.75 -5.49 -1.68
C LEU A 188 -18.62 -6.44 -2.53
N LEU A 189 -18.27 -7.72 -2.52
CA LEU A 189 -19.03 -8.75 -3.24
C LEU A 189 -20.17 -9.29 -2.37
N GLU A 190 -19.83 -9.66 -1.14
CA GLU A 190 -20.73 -10.15 -0.11
C GLU A 190 -20.10 -9.90 1.28
N PRO A 191 -20.86 -9.96 2.38
CA PRO A 191 -20.28 -9.82 3.72
C PRO A 191 -19.08 -10.76 3.93
N GLY A 192 -17.90 -10.19 4.15
CA GLY A 192 -16.67 -10.94 4.36
C GLY A 192 -15.91 -11.32 3.07
N ARG A 193 -16.36 -10.87 1.89
CA ARG A 193 -15.58 -10.96 0.64
C ARG A 193 -15.56 -9.70 -0.19
N VAL A 194 -14.36 -9.36 -0.65
CA VAL A 194 -14.07 -8.12 -1.39
C VAL A 194 -13.18 -8.45 -2.58
N ALA A 195 -13.52 -7.93 -3.75
CA ALA A 195 -12.62 -7.91 -4.90
C ALA A 195 -11.84 -6.60 -4.92
N VAL A 196 -10.58 -6.64 -5.34
CA VAL A 196 -9.75 -5.44 -5.50
C VAL A 196 -9.05 -5.48 -6.85
N ARG A 197 -9.15 -4.39 -7.60
CA ARG A 197 -8.21 -4.11 -8.70
C ARG A 197 -7.10 -3.25 -8.12
N ASN A 198 -5.89 -3.79 -8.13
CA ASN A 198 -4.71 -3.13 -7.60
C ASN A 198 -3.79 -2.74 -8.77
N ARG A 199 -3.21 -1.54 -8.67
CA ARG A 199 -2.14 -1.07 -9.54
C ARG A 199 -1.00 -0.53 -8.70
N VAL A 200 0.22 -0.96 -8.99
CA VAL A 200 1.44 -0.38 -8.44
C VAL A 200 2.17 0.34 -9.57
N ALA A 201 2.23 1.67 -9.49
CA ALA A 201 2.87 2.53 -10.49
C ALA A 201 4.21 3.07 -9.97
N LYS A 202 5.28 2.95 -10.76
CA LYS A 202 6.61 3.50 -10.43
C LYS A 202 6.81 4.84 -11.11
N TYR A 203 7.41 5.78 -10.40
CA TYR A 203 7.79 7.11 -10.89
C TYR A 203 9.28 7.33 -10.65
N LEU A 204 9.90 8.13 -11.51
CA LEU A 204 11.26 8.62 -11.28
C LEU A 204 11.25 9.72 -10.22
N ILE A 205 12.38 9.87 -9.54
CA ILE A 205 12.67 10.93 -8.58
C ILE A 205 13.63 11.96 -9.20
N PRO A 206 13.73 13.19 -8.64
CA PRO A 206 14.61 14.23 -9.19
C PRO A 206 16.09 13.86 -9.37
N ALA A 207 16.57 12.82 -8.67
CA ALA A 207 17.93 12.32 -8.78
C ALA A 207 18.16 11.47 -10.05
N ASP A 208 17.10 10.98 -10.70
CA ASP A 208 17.21 10.15 -11.90
C ASP A 208 17.48 10.98 -13.16
N ASP A 209 18.38 10.50 -14.02
CA ASP A 209 18.77 11.18 -15.26
C ASP A 209 17.59 11.48 -16.19
N LEU A 210 16.60 10.58 -16.24
CA LEU A 210 15.42 10.68 -17.10
C LEU A 210 14.22 11.35 -16.43
N TYR A 211 14.35 11.87 -15.21
CA TYR A 211 13.24 12.42 -14.43
C TYR A 211 12.45 13.50 -15.17
N LYS A 212 13.17 14.48 -15.74
CA LYS A 212 12.55 15.59 -16.48
C LYS A 212 11.83 15.12 -17.74
N GLU A 213 12.31 14.05 -18.36
CA GLU A 213 11.71 13.50 -19.58
C GLU A 213 10.48 12.62 -19.28
N ALA A 214 10.47 11.97 -18.12
CA ALA A 214 9.29 11.28 -17.63
C ALA A 214 8.12 12.25 -17.38
N ASP A 215 8.41 13.51 -17.03
CA ASP A 215 7.43 14.60 -16.88
C ASP A 215 6.29 14.22 -15.91
N SER A 216 6.68 13.72 -14.73
CA SER A 216 5.77 13.25 -13.68
C SER A 216 4.80 12.12 -14.10
N ARG A 217 5.05 11.44 -15.22
CA ARG A 217 4.30 10.26 -15.64
C ARG A 217 4.91 9.00 -15.03
N ALA A 218 4.06 8.00 -14.76
CA ALA A 218 4.52 6.68 -14.37
C ALA A 218 5.42 6.10 -15.46
N VAL A 219 6.58 5.57 -15.07
CA VAL A 219 7.52 4.90 -15.99
C VAL A 219 7.16 3.44 -16.20
N SER A 220 6.47 2.85 -15.22
CA SER A 220 5.90 1.51 -15.31
C SER A 220 4.72 1.34 -14.37
N TRP A 221 3.90 0.33 -14.64
CA TRP A 221 2.94 -0.15 -13.66
C TRP A 221 2.69 -1.64 -13.79
N ALA A 222 2.39 -2.25 -12.65
CA ALA A 222 1.97 -3.63 -12.51
C ALA A 222 0.53 -3.66 -11.99
N ASP A 223 -0.34 -4.37 -12.70
CA ASP A 223 -1.74 -4.58 -12.35
C ASP A 223 -1.93 -5.96 -11.74
N TYR A 224 -2.67 -6.00 -10.64
CA TYR A 224 -3.04 -7.22 -9.93
C TYR A 224 -4.55 -7.23 -9.67
N GLU A 225 -5.08 -8.44 -9.54
CA GLU A 225 -6.41 -8.65 -8.98
C GLU A 225 -6.30 -9.38 -7.66
N TRP A 226 -6.98 -8.87 -6.64
CA TRP A 226 -7.01 -9.47 -5.32
C TRP A 226 -8.42 -9.94 -4.98
N GLU A 227 -8.50 -11.11 -4.34
CA GLU A 227 -9.67 -11.53 -3.57
C GLU A 227 -9.32 -11.48 -2.08
N LEU A 228 -10.14 -10.77 -1.32
CA LEU A 228 -10.03 -10.63 0.12
C LEU A 228 -11.10 -11.49 0.77
N ARG A 229 -10.67 -12.39 1.66
CA ARG A 229 -11.55 -13.21 2.51
C ARG A 229 -11.35 -12.84 3.97
N ARG A 230 -12.40 -12.41 4.65
CA ARG A 230 -12.32 -11.99 6.05
C ARG A 230 -11.92 -13.17 6.93
N LEU A 231 -10.88 -12.98 7.74
CA LEU A 231 -10.45 -13.91 8.77
C LEU A 231 -11.03 -13.54 10.13
N SER A 232 -11.06 -12.25 10.44
CA SER A 232 -11.54 -11.75 11.73
C SER A 232 -12.12 -10.34 11.61
N THR A 233 -13.11 -10.05 12.44
CA THR A 233 -13.62 -8.70 12.69
C THR A 233 -12.92 -8.02 13.86
N CYS A 234 -11.99 -8.72 14.52
CA CYS A 234 -11.11 -8.19 15.56
C CYS A 234 -9.66 -8.29 15.11
N ILE A 235 -8.85 -7.28 15.40
CA ILE A 235 -7.45 -7.19 15.03
C ILE A 235 -6.62 -6.77 16.23
N ASP A 236 -5.40 -7.25 16.30
CA ASP A 236 -4.42 -6.73 17.26
C ASP A 236 -3.70 -5.54 16.63
N THR A 237 -3.65 -4.44 17.39
CA THR A 237 -2.86 -3.25 17.07
C THR A 237 -1.80 -3.04 18.14
N PRO A 238 -0.81 -2.15 17.94
CA PRO A 238 0.14 -1.78 18.99
C PRO A 238 -0.53 -1.19 20.24
N TYR A 239 -1.79 -0.76 20.13
CA TYR A 239 -2.56 -0.11 21.18
C TYR A 239 -3.58 -1.05 21.86
N GLY A 240 -3.64 -2.31 21.42
CA GLY A 240 -4.58 -3.31 21.92
C GLY A 240 -5.46 -3.90 20.83
N GLN A 241 -6.36 -4.79 21.23
CA GLN A 241 -7.30 -5.41 20.32
C GLN A 241 -8.46 -4.47 19.99
N GLU A 242 -8.73 -4.30 18.70
CA GLU A 242 -9.86 -3.53 18.18
C GLU A 242 -10.81 -4.44 17.42
N CYS A 243 -12.12 -4.26 17.60
CA CYS A 243 -13.14 -5.04 16.92
C CYS A 243 -14.12 -4.12 16.20
N ALA A 244 -14.64 -4.56 15.05
CA ALA A 244 -15.78 -3.92 14.43
C ALA A 244 -16.95 -3.97 15.42
N THR A 245 -17.43 -2.81 15.86
CA THR A 245 -18.68 -2.75 16.62
C THR A 245 -19.80 -3.24 15.71
N SER A 246 -20.62 -4.16 16.20
CA SER A 246 -21.78 -4.71 15.51
C SER A 246 -22.85 -3.63 15.36
N GLN A 247 -22.67 -2.69 14.44
CA GLN A 247 -23.73 -1.80 13.95
C GLN A 247 -24.32 -2.30 12.62
N GLU A 248 -24.27 -3.60 12.38
CA GLU A 248 -25.14 -4.27 11.41
C GLU A 248 -26.37 -4.81 12.17
N GLY A 249 -27.42 -3.99 12.30
CA GLY A 249 -28.78 -4.50 12.52
C GLY A 249 -29.40 -4.45 13.93
N GLN A 250 -29.42 -3.29 14.60
CA GLN A 250 -30.50 -2.96 15.55
C GLN A 250 -31.03 -1.55 15.27
N GLY A 251 -31.61 -1.38 14.08
CA GLY A 251 -32.66 -0.41 13.87
C GLY A 251 -33.98 -1.00 14.34
N ASP A 252 -34.06 -1.34 15.63
CA ASP A 252 -35.31 -1.77 16.24
C ASP A 252 -35.97 -0.53 16.87
N ALA A 253 -37.19 -0.31 16.42
CA ALA A 253 -38.03 0.81 16.80
C ALA A 253 -38.15 0.96 18.32
N ARG A 254 -38.15 2.21 18.80
CA ARG A 254 -39.21 2.77 19.67
C ARG A 254 -38.98 4.24 19.98
N CYS A 255 -40.00 5.02 19.60
CA CYS A 255 -40.54 6.26 20.14
C CYS A 255 -39.57 7.38 20.56
#